data_AF-A0AAE1MD07-F1
#
_entry.id   AF-A0AAE1MD07-F1
#
_cell.length_a   1.000
_cell.length_b   1.000
_cell.length_c   1.000
_cell.angle_alpha   90.00
_cell.angle_beta   90.00
_cell.angle_gamma   90.00
#
_symmetry.space_group_name_H-M   'P 1'
#
loop_
_entity.id
_entity.type
_entity.pdbx_description
1 polymer ?
#
loop_
_entity_poly.entity_id
_entity_poly.type
_entity_poly.pdbx_seq_one_letter_code
_entity_poly.pdbx_strand_id
1 'polypeptide(L)'
;MTPEKDNNKLTFPQFDVVSDMSDHPHHFLCRDPLRQMENRFLRAISKEWRILQENLPESIFVRVSETHSDLLRAAIIGAAGTPYHDALFFFDIDLPPNYPNEPPKVHYLSHGYQVNPNLYSNGTVCLSLLNTWMGWPSERWNPKMSTLLQVLLSIQSLVLNEKPYFNDPLTFVNSKKLSTDYS
;
A
#
# COMPACT_ATOMS: atom_id res chain seq x y z
N MET A 1 -31.64 -35.47 -18.63
CA MET A 1 -31.81 -34.12 -18.03
C MET A 1 -31.08 -34.10 -16.70
N THR A 2 -29.81 -33.72 -16.72
CA THR A 2 -29.04 -33.38 -15.53
C THR A 2 -29.16 -31.86 -15.31
N PRO A 3 -29.36 -31.38 -14.08
CA PRO A 3 -29.49 -29.96 -13.84
C PRO A 3 -28.14 -29.28 -14.08
N GLU A 4 -28.15 -28.18 -14.83
CA GLU A 4 -27.06 -27.22 -14.89
C GLU A 4 -26.76 -26.76 -13.46
N LYS A 5 -25.59 -27.12 -12.95
CA LYS A 5 -25.01 -26.43 -11.79
C LYS A 5 -24.48 -25.11 -12.32
N ASP A 6 -25.25 -24.04 -12.12
CA ASP A 6 -24.72 -22.68 -12.14
C ASP A 6 -23.67 -22.55 -11.04
N ASN A 7 -22.44 -22.93 -11.38
CA ASN A 7 -21.23 -22.61 -10.63
C ASN A 7 -20.92 -21.13 -10.88
N ASN A 8 -21.77 -20.25 -10.36
CA ASN A 8 -21.43 -18.83 -10.25
C ASN A 8 -20.40 -18.71 -9.13
N LYS A 9 -19.16 -19.13 -9.42
CA LYS A 9 -18.00 -18.91 -8.55
C LYS A 9 -17.88 -17.39 -8.45
N LEU A 10 -18.20 -16.83 -7.29
CA LEU A 10 -17.91 -15.44 -6.97
C LEU A 10 -16.39 -15.24 -7.16
N THR A 11 -15.99 -14.64 -8.27
CA THR A 11 -14.61 -14.28 -8.54
C THR A 11 -14.35 -12.97 -7.84
N PHE A 12 -13.40 -12.95 -6.91
CA PHE A 12 -12.95 -11.72 -6.26
C PHE A 12 -11.73 -11.20 -7.03
N PRO A 13 -11.88 -10.18 -7.90
CA PRO A 13 -10.78 -9.73 -8.74
C PRO A 13 -9.68 -9.08 -7.90
N GLN A 14 -8.42 -9.22 -8.31
CA GLN A 14 -7.30 -8.58 -7.61
C GLN A 14 -7.41 -7.06 -7.70
N PHE A 15 -7.64 -6.51 -8.89
CA PHE A 15 -7.98 -5.10 -9.08
C PHE A 15 -9.46 -4.97 -9.41
N ASP A 16 -10.18 -4.14 -8.65
CA ASP A 16 -11.61 -3.90 -8.88
C ASP A 16 -11.94 -2.41 -8.80
N VAL A 17 -12.94 -2.03 -9.58
CA VAL A 17 -13.48 -0.67 -9.62
C VAL A 17 -14.87 -0.72 -9.00
N VAL A 18 -15.05 -0.02 -7.88
CA VAL A 18 -16.32 0.02 -7.14
C VAL A 18 -16.98 1.38 -7.28
N SER A 19 -18.32 1.42 -7.30
CA SER A 19 -19.09 2.65 -7.49
C SER A 19 -18.78 3.70 -6.41
N ASP A 20 -18.67 3.26 -5.16
CA ASP A 20 -18.24 4.07 -4.03
C ASP A 20 -17.55 3.21 -2.97
N MET A 21 -16.92 3.85 -1.99
CA MET A 21 -16.41 3.20 -0.78
C MET A 21 -17.33 3.50 0.42
N SER A 22 -18.66 3.46 0.22
CA SER A 22 -19.63 3.76 1.27
C SER A 22 -19.85 2.60 2.25
N ASP A 23 -19.51 1.39 1.83
CA ASP A 23 -19.60 0.17 2.63
C ASP A 23 -18.69 0.24 3.87
N HIS A 24 -17.52 0.87 3.74
CA HIS A 24 -16.52 0.99 4.79
C HIS A 24 -15.87 2.38 4.82
N PRO A 25 -15.72 3.03 6.00
CA PRO A 25 -15.10 4.34 6.09
C PRO A 25 -13.65 4.29 5.56
N HIS A 26 -13.30 5.25 4.71
CA HIS A 26 -11.94 5.43 4.19
C HIS A 26 -11.27 6.59 4.94
N HIS A 27 -10.04 6.39 5.42
CA HIS A 27 -9.32 7.32 6.28
C HIS A 27 -9.20 8.73 5.68
N PHE A 28 -8.97 8.81 4.36
CA PHE A 28 -8.80 10.06 3.63
C PHE A 28 -10.09 10.66 3.07
N LEU A 29 -11.26 10.07 3.38
CA LEU A 29 -12.54 10.57 2.91
C LEU A 29 -12.91 11.86 3.67
N CYS A 30 -12.37 12.99 3.23
CA CYS A 30 -12.79 14.33 3.66
C CYS A 30 -13.73 14.91 2.58
N ARG A 31 -14.85 15.51 2.99
CA ARG A 31 -16.03 15.85 2.16
C ARG A 31 -15.82 16.97 1.12
N ASP A 32 -14.85 16.88 0.23
CA ASP A 32 -14.80 17.78 -0.94
C ASP A 32 -14.91 17.02 -2.26
N PRO A 33 -16.13 16.65 -2.68
CA PRO A 33 -16.40 15.86 -3.87
C PRO A 33 -16.17 16.63 -5.19
N LEU A 34 -15.78 17.91 -5.16
CA LEU A 34 -15.72 18.79 -6.34
C LEU A 34 -14.31 19.22 -6.72
N ARG A 35 -13.30 18.45 -6.35
CA ARG A 35 -11.93 18.77 -6.75
C ARG A 35 -11.74 18.47 -8.24
N GLN A 36 -11.73 19.52 -9.07
CA GLN A 36 -11.43 19.39 -10.49
C GLN A 36 -10.01 18.86 -10.68
N MET A 37 -9.89 17.70 -11.32
CA MET A 37 -8.62 17.01 -11.50
C MET A 37 -7.90 17.54 -12.74
N GLU A 38 -6.64 17.93 -12.60
CA GLU A 38 -5.85 18.36 -13.76
C GLU A 38 -5.61 17.19 -14.74
N ASN A 39 -5.52 17.47 -16.04
CA ASN A 39 -5.23 16.46 -17.07
C ASN A 39 -3.91 15.69 -16.84
N ARG A 40 -2.94 16.27 -16.13
CA ARG A 40 -1.71 15.55 -15.75
C ARG A 40 -1.98 14.50 -14.67
N PHE A 41 -2.80 14.85 -13.68
CA PHE A 41 -3.20 13.95 -12.60
C PHE A 41 -3.98 12.75 -13.14
N LEU A 42 -4.97 13.01 -14.00
CA LEU A 42 -5.76 11.95 -14.64
C LEU A 42 -4.87 10.98 -15.46
N ARG A 43 -3.91 11.51 -16.22
CA ARG A 43 -2.94 10.66 -16.95
C ARG A 43 -2.05 9.83 -16.03
N ALA A 44 -1.66 10.38 -14.88
CA ALA A 44 -0.90 9.64 -13.88
C ALA A 44 -1.73 8.49 -13.29
N ILE A 45 -2.99 8.76 -12.92
CA ILE A 45 -3.93 7.73 -12.44
C ILE A 45 -4.14 6.63 -13.47
N SER A 46 -4.44 6.98 -14.73
CA SER A 46 -4.65 5.97 -15.78
C SER A 46 -3.42 5.09 -15.98
N LYS A 47 -2.21 5.65 -15.81
CA LYS A 47 -0.97 4.88 -15.83
C LYS A 47 -0.88 3.91 -14.63
N GLU A 48 -1.21 4.36 -13.42
CA GLU A 48 -1.21 3.51 -12.22
C GLU A 48 -2.22 2.36 -12.35
N TRP A 49 -3.44 2.63 -12.79
CA TRP A 49 -4.48 1.59 -12.95
C TRP A 49 -4.05 0.51 -13.92
N ARG A 50 -3.49 0.90 -15.07
CA ARG A 50 -2.95 -0.07 -16.02
C ARG A 50 -1.86 -0.94 -15.39
N ILE A 51 -0.93 -0.33 -14.65
CA ILE A 51 0.17 -1.08 -14.00
C ILE A 51 -0.38 -2.05 -12.97
N LEU A 52 -1.33 -1.63 -12.12
CA LEU A 52 -1.91 -2.47 -11.08
C LEU A 52 -2.77 -3.60 -11.68
N GLN A 53 -3.60 -3.32 -12.69
CA GLN A 53 -4.39 -4.33 -13.38
C GLN A 53 -3.54 -5.44 -14.01
N GLU A 54 -2.38 -5.08 -14.57
CA GLU A 54 -1.52 -6.02 -15.30
C GLU A 54 -0.53 -6.78 -14.39
N ASN A 55 -0.11 -6.21 -13.26
CA ASN A 55 1.09 -6.67 -12.54
C ASN A 55 0.91 -6.91 -11.03
N LEU A 56 -0.32 -6.91 -10.50
CA LEU A 56 -0.56 -7.23 -9.09
C LEU A 56 -0.23 -8.70 -8.77
N PRO A 57 0.58 -8.98 -7.71
CA PRO A 57 0.77 -10.34 -7.20
C PRO A 57 -0.54 -10.93 -6.66
N GLU A 58 -0.67 -12.26 -6.69
CA GLU A 58 -1.86 -13.00 -6.21
C GLU A 58 -2.27 -12.66 -4.77
N SER A 59 -1.31 -12.24 -3.95
CA SER A 59 -1.49 -11.88 -2.54
C SER A 59 -1.86 -10.41 -2.30
N ILE A 60 -2.04 -9.60 -3.35
CA ILE A 60 -2.38 -8.18 -3.23
C ILE A 60 -3.66 -7.88 -4.01
N PHE A 61 -4.59 -7.25 -3.32
CA PHE A 61 -5.89 -6.83 -3.85
C PHE A 61 -6.01 -5.31 -3.72
N VAL A 62 -6.57 -4.66 -4.73
CA VAL A 62 -6.78 -3.22 -4.78
C VAL A 62 -8.22 -2.94 -5.18
N ARG A 63 -8.83 -1.98 -4.50
CA ARG A 63 -10.14 -1.42 -4.81
C ARG A 63 -9.99 0.08 -5.07
N VAL A 64 -10.56 0.56 -6.16
CA VAL A 64 -10.56 1.97 -6.53
C VAL A 64 -11.99 2.47 -6.64
N SER A 65 -12.23 3.72 -6.27
CA SER A 65 -13.56 4.32 -6.33
C SER A 65 -13.81 5.03 -7.65
N GLU A 66 -14.98 4.80 -8.26
CA GLU A 66 -15.44 5.59 -9.42
C GLU A 66 -15.73 7.04 -9.02
N THR A 67 -16.33 7.24 -7.85
CA THR A 67 -16.71 8.58 -7.34
C THR A 67 -15.52 9.38 -6.82
N HIS A 68 -14.47 8.70 -6.36
CA HIS A 68 -13.24 9.28 -5.81
C HIS A 68 -12.02 8.60 -6.42
N SER A 69 -11.69 8.91 -7.68
CA SER A 69 -10.62 8.23 -8.41
C SER A 69 -9.20 8.50 -7.85
N ASP A 70 -9.06 9.43 -6.93
CA ASP A 70 -7.86 9.71 -6.14
C ASP A 70 -7.71 8.82 -4.89
N LEU A 71 -8.75 8.07 -4.52
CA LEU A 71 -8.77 7.18 -3.36
C LEU A 71 -8.78 5.71 -3.79
N LEU A 72 -8.02 4.90 -3.05
CA LEU A 72 -7.95 3.46 -3.25
C LEU A 72 -7.64 2.74 -1.94
N ARG A 73 -8.11 1.50 -1.82
CA ARG A 73 -7.80 0.61 -0.69
C ARG A 73 -7.05 -0.60 -1.20
N ALA A 74 -5.96 -0.95 -0.52
CA ALA A 74 -5.22 -2.17 -0.78
C ALA A 74 -5.39 -3.16 0.39
N ALA A 75 -5.49 -4.45 0.06
CA ALA A 75 -5.34 -5.55 1.00
C ALA A 75 -4.11 -6.36 0.59
N ILE A 76 -3.20 -6.59 1.54
CA ILE A 76 -2.01 -7.41 1.35
C ILE A 76 -2.12 -8.62 2.27
N ILE A 77 -1.99 -9.81 1.69
CA ILE A 77 -1.88 -11.07 2.43
C ILE A 77 -0.40 -11.26 2.79
N GLY A 78 -0.12 -11.51 4.07
CA GLY A 78 1.23 -11.79 4.53
C GLY A 78 1.77 -13.09 3.95
N ALA A 79 3.02 -13.06 3.50
CA ALA A 79 3.64 -14.16 2.77
C ALA A 79 3.98 -15.35 3.68
N ALA A 80 4.02 -16.55 3.08
CA ALA A 80 4.52 -17.75 3.72
C ALA A 80 5.95 -17.57 4.25
N GLY A 81 6.24 -18.15 5.41
CA GLY A 81 7.54 -18.03 6.08
C GLY A 81 7.74 -16.72 6.84
N THR A 82 6.75 -15.81 6.84
CA THR A 82 6.76 -14.61 7.70
C THR A 82 5.86 -14.82 8.91
N PRO A 83 6.04 -14.07 10.02
CA PRO A 83 5.10 -14.09 11.14
C PRO A 83 3.70 -13.55 10.76
N TYR A 84 3.53 -13.09 9.52
CA TYR A 84 2.30 -12.52 8.98
C TYR A 84 1.54 -13.48 8.06
N HIS A 85 2.03 -14.71 7.88
CA HIS A 85 1.46 -15.69 6.94
C HIS A 85 -0.07 -15.76 7.03
N ASP A 86 -0.74 -15.60 5.89
CA ASP A 86 -2.20 -15.64 5.71
C ASP A 86 -2.99 -14.53 6.41
N ALA A 87 -2.33 -13.62 7.14
CA ALA A 87 -2.99 -12.46 7.73
C ALA A 87 -3.26 -11.37 6.68
N LEU A 88 -4.40 -10.70 6.80
CA LEU A 88 -4.82 -9.60 5.93
C LEU A 88 -4.45 -8.25 6.54
N PHE A 89 -3.76 -7.42 5.77
CA PHE A 89 -3.41 -6.04 6.14
C PHE A 89 -4.08 -5.07 5.16
N PHE A 90 -4.83 -4.12 5.69
CA PHE A 90 -5.56 -3.14 4.90
C PHE A 90 -4.92 -1.76 4.96
N PHE A 91 -4.86 -1.11 3.80
CA PHE A 91 -4.25 0.20 3.64
C PHE A 91 -5.17 1.10 2.84
N ASP A 92 -5.51 2.24 3.43
CA ASP A 92 -6.17 3.34 2.72
C ASP A 92 -5.10 4.20 2.07
N ILE A 93 -5.35 4.62 0.83
CA ILE A 93 -4.36 5.32 0.02
C ILE A 93 -5.03 6.53 -0.66
N ASP A 94 -4.36 7.68 -0.56
CA ASP A 94 -4.75 8.96 -1.16
C ASP A 94 -3.69 9.43 -2.15
N LEU A 95 -4.11 9.73 -3.37
CA LEU A 95 -3.27 10.36 -4.39
C LEU A 95 -3.40 11.89 -4.26
N PRO A 96 -2.39 12.57 -3.68
CA PRO A 96 -2.51 13.98 -3.34
C PRO A 96 -2.59 14.86 -4.60
N PRO A 97 -3.00 16.13 -4.47
CA PRO A 97 -3.19 16.98 -5.62
C PRO A 97 -2.06 17.12 -6.62
N ASN A 98 -0.84 17.07 -6.10
CA ASN A 98 0.37 17.24 -6.88
C ASN A 98 0.94 15.89 -7.38
N TYR A 99 0.23 14.78 -7.23
CA TYR A 99 0.68 13.48 -7.75
C TYR A 99 0.90 13.55 -9.28
N PRO A 100 2.00 12.97 -9.81
CA PRO A 100 3.01 12.15 -9.14
C PRO A 100 4.23 12.94 -8.64
N ASN A 101 4.21 14.28 -8.58
CA ASN A 101 5.34 15.05 -8.06
C ASN A 101 5.56 14.82 -6.55
N GLU A 102 4.50 14.48 -5.84
CA GLU A 102 4.51 14.04 -4.44
C GLU A 102 4.09 12.57 -4.35
N PRO A 103 4.61 11.81 -3.34
CA PRO A 103 4.22 10.42 -3.13
C PRO A 103 2.75 10.29 -2.73
N PRO A 104 2.16 9.09 -2.89
CA PRO A 104 0.86 8.80 -2.31
C PRO A 104 0.93 8.88 -0.78
N LYS A 105 -0.19 9.19 -0.13
CA LYS A 105 -0.33 8.99 1.32
C LYS A 105 -0.90 7.60 1.56
N VAL A 106 -0.37 6.92 2.56
CA VAL A 106 -0.80 5.56 2.92
C VAL A 106 -1.11 5.51 4.41
N HIS A 107 -2.25 4.95 4.75
CA HIS A 107 -2.71 4.76 6.12
C HIS A 107 -3.04 3.28 6.36
N TYR A 108 -2.32 2.67 7.30
CA TYR A 108 -2.57 1.30 7.75
C TYR A 108 -3.76 1.25 8.71
N LEU A 109 -4.73 0.37 8.44
CA LEU A 109 -5.84 0.11 9.36
C LEU A 109 -5.37 -0.73 10.55
N SER A 110 -4.73 -0.06 11.49
CA SER A 110 -4.05 -0.67 12.64
C SER A 110 -4.97 -1.29 13.68
N HIS A 111 -6.21 -0.80 13.78
CA HIS A 111 -7.14 -1.09 14.87
C HIS A 111 -6.52 -0.90 16.27
N GLY A 112 -5.57 0.05 16.38
CA GLY A 112 -4.87 0.37 17.63
C GLY A 112 -3.64 -0.48 17.93
N TYR A 113 -3.28 -1.44 17.08
CA TYR A 113 -2.13 -2.32 17.30
C TYR A 113 -0.90 -1.89 16.50
N GLN A 114 0.28 -1.99 17.12
CA GLN A 114 1.57 -1.86 16.43
C GLN A 114 2.16 -3.26 16.22
N VAL A 115 1.98 -3.80 15.03
CA VAL A 115 2.38 -5.17 14.67
C VAL A 115 3.78 -5.23 14.02
N ASN A 116 4.32 -4.07 13.63
CA ASN A 116 5.63 -3.94 13.00
C ASN A 116 6.27 -2.59 13.38
N PRO A 117 7.60 -2.47 13.51
CA PRO A 117 8.27 -1.19 13.71
C PRO A 117 7.97 -0.12 12.64
N ASN A 118 7.59 -0.52 11.42
CA ASN A 118 7.19 0.41 10.36
C ASN A 118 5.67 0.57 10.20
N LEU A 119 4.85 -0.11 11.00
CA LEU A 119 3.37 0.00 10.99
C LEU A 119 2.88 0.43 12.36
N TYR A 120 2.71 1.75 12.54
CA TYR A 120 2.35 2.32 13.83
C TYR A 120 0.87 2.13 14.17
N SER A 121 0.57 2.15 15.47
CA SER A 121 -0.80 2.01 15.99
C SER A 121 -1.74 3.16 15.59
N ASN A 122 -1.19 4.32 15.20
CA ASN A 122 -1.94 5.43 14.62
C ASN A 122 -2.16 5.32 13.09
N GLY A 123 -1.71 4.22 12.48
CA GLY A 123 -1.81 3.94 11.05
C GLY A 123 -0.72 4.54 10.17
N THR A 124 0.30 5.20 10.74
CA THR A 124 1.46 5.63 9.96
C THR A 124 2.22 4.42 9.40
N VAL A 125 2.50 4.45 8.09
CA VAL A 125 3.38 3.50 7.40
C VAL A 125 4.74 4.17 7.13
N CYS A 126 5.81 3.58 7.63
CA CYS A 126 7.17 4.06 7.44
C CYS A 126 7.83 3.39 6.23
N LEU A 127 8.06 4.17 5.16
CA LEU A 127 8.76 3.72 3.97
C LEU A 127 9.48 4.91 3.31
N SER A 128 10.71 4.70 2.83
CA SER A 128 11.47 5.75 2.15
C SER A 128 10.77 6.27 0.89
N LEU A 129 10.10 5.37 0.14
CA LEU A 129 9.28 5.71 -1.03
C LEU A 129 8.09 6.62 -0.69
N LEU A 130 7.66 6.63 0.57
CA LEU A 130 6.57 7.50 1.05
C LEU A 130 7.12 8.77 1.73
N ASN A 131 8.43 8.96 1.77
CA ASN A 131 9.12 10.00 2.53
C ASN A 131 8.79 9.99 4.04
N THR A 132 8.30 8.88 4.58
CA THR A 132 8.00 8.69 6.01
C THR A 132 9.09 7.92 6.75
N TRP A 133 10.19 7.59 6.05
CA TRP A 133 11.35 6.93 6.60
C TRP A 133 12.64 7.43 5.97
N MET A 134 13.76 7.23 6.66
CA MET A 134 15.08 7.50 6.11
C MET A 134 15.42 6.50 5.01
N GLY A 135 16.10 6.96 3.97
CA GLY A 135 16.54 6.14 2.85
C GLY A 135 17.43 6.95 1.92
N TRP A 136 18.20 6.26 1.09
CA TRP A 136 19.06 6.85 0.07
C TRP A 136 18.21 7.65 -0.94
N PRO A 137 18.76 8.69 -1.60
CA PRO A 137 18.01 9.45 -2.60
C PRO A 137 17.38 8.60 -3.71
N SER A 138 18.00 7.47 -4.05
CA SER A 138 17.49 6.49 -5.04
C SER A 138 16.31 5.65 -4.53
N GLU A 139 16.08 5.59 -3.22
CA GLU A 139 15.00 4.83 -2.57
C GLU A 139 13.80 5.70 -2.21
N ARG A 140 13.91 7.01 -2.43
CA ARG A 140 12.83 7.98 -2.24
C ARG A 140 11.94 8.04 -3.47
N TRP A 141 10.75 8.62 -3.28
CA TRP A 141 9.81 8.85 -4.36
C TRP A 141 10.44 9.60 -5.54
N ASN A 142 10.34 9.02 -6.74
CA ASN A 142 10.75 9.64 -7.98
C ASN A 142 9.50 9.84 -8.86
N PRO A 143 9.07 11.08 -9.13
CA PRO A 143 7.85 11.37 -9.89
C PRO A 143 7.77 10.75 -11.29
N LYS A 144 8.92 10.39 -11.89
CA LYS A 144 8.99 9.80 -13.23
C LYS A 144 9.02 8.28 -13.23
N MET A 145 9.50 7.67 -12.14
CA MET A 145 9.83 6.24 -12.09
C MET A 145 9.03 5.47 -11.04
N SER A 146 8.69 6.08 -9.92
CA SER A 146 7.96 5.43 -8.84
C SER A 146 6.51 5.15 -9.22
N THR A 147 5.93 4.11 -8.64
CA THR A 147 4.57 3.61 -8.91
C THR A 147 3.91 3.13 -7.62
N LEU A 148 2.58 3.05 -7.60
CA LEU A 148 1.84 2.44 -6.49
C LEU A 148 2.21 0.97 -6.30
N LEU A 149 2.43 0.24 -7.39
CA LEU A 149 2.84 -1.17 -7.32
C LEU A 149 4.15 -1.33 -6.53
N GLN A 150 5.14 -0.46 -6.76
CA GLN A 150 6.38 -0.48 -5.98
C GLN A 150 6.15 -0.21 -4.50
N VAL A 151 5.24 0.71 -4.15
CA VAL A 151 4.87 0.96 -2.75
C VAL A 151 4.28 -0.31 -2.11
N LEU A 152 3.31 -0.96 -2.78
CA LEU A 152 2.66 -2.17 -2.27
C LEU A 152 3.64 -3.33 -2.14
N LEU A 153 4.50 -3.53 -3.14
CA LEU A 153 5.56 -4.54 -3.10
C LEU A 153 6.59 -4.26 -2.01
N SER A 154 6.96 -2.99 -1.78
CA SER A 154 7.85 -2.61 -0.69
C SER A 154 7.23 -2.85 0.68
N ILE A 155 5.94 -2.60 0.87
CA ILE A 155 5.25 -2.96 2.12
C ILE A 155 5.32 -4.49 2.33
N GLN A 156 4.98 -5.29 1.31
CA GLN A 156 5.01 -6.74 1.45
C GLN A 156 6.43 -7.28 1.71
N SER A 157 7.44 -6.80 0.99
CA SER A 157 8.81 -7.36 1.02
C SER A 157 9.72 -6.78 2.10
N LEU A 158 9.59 -5.50 2.41
CA LEU A 158 10.46 -4.81 3.38
C LEU A 158 9.80 -4.68 4.75
N VAL A 159 8.49 -4.48 4.81
CA VAL A 159 7.78 -4.30 6.08
C VAL A 159 7.30 -5.64 6.61
N LEU A 160 6.50 -6.37 5.83
CA LEU A 160 5.90 -7.66 6.22
C LEU A 160 6.85 -8.85 5.96
N ASN A 161 8.14 -8.71 6.31
CA ASN A 161 9.17 -9.72 6.05
C ASN A 161 9.32 -10.78 7.17
N GLU A 162 10.19 -11.78 6.95
CA GLU A 162 10.47 -12.89 7.88
C GLU A 162 10.98 -12.45 9.26
N LYS A 163 11.78 -11.38 9.32
CA LYS A 163 12.49 -10.93 10.54
C LYS A 163 12.17 -9.48 10.87
N PRO A 164 10.90 -9.16 11.18
CA PRO A 164 10.44 -7.78 11.32
C PRO A 164 11.05 -7.04 12.52
N TYR A 165 11.64 -7.74 13.48
CA TYR A 165 12.39 -7.14 14.58
C TYR A 165 13.52 -6.23 14.06
N PHE A 166 14.18 -6.60 12.96
CA PHE A 166 15.26 -5.79 12.38
C PHE A 166 14.78 -4.55 11.62
N ASN A 167 13.48 -4.37 11.45
CA ASN A 167 12.94 -3.16 10.83
C ASN A 167 13.06 -1.93 11.75
N ASP A 168 13.25 -2.15 13.06
CA ASP A 168 13.47 -1.09 14.03
C ASP A 168 14.85 -0.43 13.79
N PRO A 169 14.91 0.89 13.58
CA PRO A 169 16.16 1.59 13.27
C PRO A 169 17.18 1.49 14.40
N LEU A 170 16.75 1.30 15.66
CA LEU A 170 17.63 1.12 16.81
C LEU A 170 18.40 -0.20 16.74
N THR A 171 17.83 -1.23 16.12
CA THR A 171 18.52 -2.52 15.94
C THR A 171 19.68 -2.41 14.95
N PHE A 172 19.52 -1.62 13.88
CA PHE A 172 20.59 -1.30 12.94
C PHE A 172 21.73 -0.47 13.56
N VAL A 173 21.40 0.46 14.46
CA VAL A 173 22.43 1.26 15.15
C VAL A 173 23.24 0.40 16.12
N ASN A 174 22.59 -0.52 16.83
CA ASN A 174 23.26 -1.40 17.79
C ASN A 174 24.18 -2.41 17.10
N SER A 175 23.80 -2.94 15.93
CA SER A 175 24.68 -3.85 15.16
C SER A 175 25.94 -3.16 14.65
N LYS A 176 25.87 -1.88 14.27
CA LYS A 176 27.06 -1.09 13.89
C LYS A 176 27.98 -0.80 15.08
N LYS A 177 27.44 -0.45 16.26
CA LYS A 177 28.26 -0.25 17.47
C LYS A 177 29.01 -1.51 17.87
N LEU A 178 28.34 -2.66 17.84
CA LEU A 178 28.98 -3.96 18.10
C LEU A 178 30.06 -4.30 17.08
N SER A 179 30.02 -3.78 15.85
CA SER A 179 31.10 -4.01 14.87
C SER A 179 32.33 -3.12 15.10
N THR A 180 32.13 -1.90 15.62
CA THR A 180 33.23 -0.95 15.88
C THR A 180 33.96 -1.21 17.20
N ASP A 181 33.30 -1.82 18.18
CA ASP A 181 33.91 -2.10 19.50
C ASP A 181 34.76 -3.39 19.52
N TYR A 182 34.76 -4.16 18.42
CA TYR A 182 35.54 -5.39 18.25
C TYR A 182 36.59 -5.28 17.12
N SER A 183 36.89 -4.07 16.65
CA SER A 183 37.92 -3.79 15.63
C SER A 183 39.16 -3.13 16.24
#